data_AF-A0AAU3VUW1-F1
#
_entry.id   AF-A0AAU3VUW1-F1
#
_cell.length_a   1.000
_cell.length_b   1.000
_cell.length_c   1.000
_cell.angle_alpha   90.00
_cell.angle_beta   90.00
_cell.angle_gamma   90.00
#
_symmetry.space_group_name_H-M   'P 1'
#
loop_
_entity.id
_entity.type
_entity.pdbx_description
1 polymer ?
#
loop_
_entity_poly.entity_id
_entity_poly.type
_entity_poly.pdbx_seq_one_letter_code
_entity_poly.pdbx_strand_id
1 'polypeptide(L)'
;MSTDHDDVRDLLAAWACGALTPADERTVPAHLAECESCAAEAEQLRETVRLLDGAPRPPLGNSAAGNPDGVLALALRARPAAPRVAAHAAPYAAAVAGLRALLRELDGPGTWGTPVVHDWDVHATVAHLIAADEPLARRLGLAARVPESRIAEGTGWEDAWTERTADVIAYEQGRTPEETVAAWTAQAGALLATLEARDPERAAHATTLMGVRLPVADHFVVRAFEAWIHTDDIGRALGLTVPPPLDPHLRQLVRLAVRILGLALGPTAPPVLFTVTGAEPDTQWILGSEDEPVQAELVLDPVDFCLLVGGRYAPDEVPRGAVGDDAAISDVLERAASLAWL
;
A
#
# COMPACT_ATOMS: atom_id res chain seq x y z
N MET A 1 8.44 -52.28 -14.00
CA MET A 1 7.47 -51.87 -12.96
C MET A 1 8.16 -50.91 -11.99
N SER A 2 8.55 -49.72 -12.45
CA SER A 2 9.28 -48.72 -11.64
C SER A 2 8.77 -47.30 -11.88
N THR A 3 7.83 -47.10 -12.81
CA THR A 3 7.38 -45.78 -13.25
C THR A 3 6.23 -45.22 -12.41
N ASP A 4 5.58 -46.01 -11.54
CA ASP A 4 4.46 -45.54 -10.71
C ASP A 4 4.93 -45.06 -9.32
N HIS A 5 6.04 -45.62 -8.83
CA HIS A 5 6.53 -45.34 -7.48
C HIS A 5 7.27 -43.99 -7.38
N ASP A 6 8.14 -43.69 -8.36
CA ASP A 6 8.92 -42.44 -8.35
C ASP A 6 8.01 -41.22 -8.61
N ASP A 7 7.04 -41.35 -9.53
CA ASP A 7 6.05 -40.31 -9.83
C ASP A 7 5.20 -39.97 -8.60
N VAL A 8 4.80 -40.97 -7.79
CA VAL A 8 4.05 -40.72 -6.55
C VAL A 8 4.92 -40.08 -5.48
N ARG A 9 6.22 -40.44 -5.38
CA ARG A 9 7.15 -39.82 -4.42
C ARG A 9 7.30 -38.32 -4.65
N ASP A 10 7.37 -37.89 -5.90
CA ASP A 10 7.43 -36.47 -6.26
C ASP A 10 6.17 -35.68 -5.85
N LEU A 11 5.03 -36.38 -5.70
CA LEU A 11 3.74 -35.80 -5.32
C LEU A 11 3.46 -35.83 -3.80
N LEU A 12 4.25 -36.55 -2.99
CA LEU A 12 3.96 -36.72 -1.55
C LEU A 12 4.02 -35.42 -0.76
N ALA A 13 4.94 -34.51 -1.11
CA ALA A 13 5.05 -33.22 -0.44
C ALA A 13 3.82 -32.33 -0.73
N ALA A 14 3.39 -32.27 -1.98
CA ALA A 14 2.18 -31.54 -2.37
C ALA A 14 0.92 -32.15 -1.72
N TRP A 15 0.85 -33.48 -1.64
CA TRP A 15 -0.23 -34.17 -0.93
C TRP A 15 -0.22 -33.90 0.58
N ALA A 16 0.94 -33.89 1.24
CA ALA A 16 1.06 -33.62 2.67
C ALA A 16 0.61 -32.19 3.03
N CYS A 17 0.81 -31.22 2.12
CA CYS A 17 0.35 -29.84 2.25
C CYS A 17 -1.08 -29.60 1.75
N GLY A 18 -1.80 -30.63 1.26
CA GLY A 18 -3.15 -30.48 0.69
C GLY A 18 -3.21 -29.68 -0.62
N ALA A 19 -2.11 -29.66 -1.39
CA ALA A 19 -1.92 -28.83 -2.58
C ALA A 19 -1.87 -29.64 -3.89
N LEU A 20 -2.47 -30.83 -3.95
CA LEU A 20 -2.54 -31.62 -5.19
C LEU A 20 -3.48 -31.00 -6.21
N THR A 21 -3.20 -31.26 -7.50
CA THR A 21 -4.14 -30.94 -8.57
C THR A 21 -5.26 -31.99 -8.61
N PRO A 22 -6.47 -31.63 -9.09
CA PRO A 22 -7.58 -32.58 -9.22
C PRO A 22 -7.29 -33.81 -10.09
N ALA A 23 -6.29 -33.74 -10.98
CA ALA A 23 -5.86 -34.88 -11.80
C ALA A 23 -5.13 -35.94 -10.97
N ASP A 24 -4.44 -35.55 -9.90
CA ASP A 24 -3.52 -36.38 -9.11
C ASP A 24 -4.15 -36.90 -7.81
N GLU A 25 -5.28 -36.32 -7.38
CA GLU A 25 -5.99 -36.63 -6.13
C GLU A 25 -6.44 -38.09 -6.00
N ARG A 26 -6.58 -38.83 -7.11
CA ARG A 26 -6.97 -40.25 -7.08
C ARG A 26 -5.78 -41.20 -7.11
N THR A 27 -4.64 -40.75 -7.62
CA THR A 27 -3.45 -41.58 -7.84
C THR A 27 -2.69 -41.79 -6.54
N VAL A 28 -2.47 -40.72 -5.77
CA VAL A 28 -1.67 -40.77 -4.54
C VAL A 28 -2.33 -41.64 -3.46
N PRO A 29 -3.62 -41.50 -3.10
CA PRO A 29 -4.23 -42.32 -2.06
C PRO A 29 -4.31 -43.82 -2.40
N ALA A 30 -4.47 -44.15 -3.70
CA ALA A 30 -4.50 -45.54 -4.15
C ALA A 30 -3.12 -46.20 -4.00
N HIS A 31 -2.05 -45.52 -4.39
CA HIS A 31 -0.68 -46.03 -4.24
C HIS A 31 -0.24 -46.14 -2.77
N LEU A 32 -0.63 -45.19 -1.92
CA LEU A 32 -0.33 -45.23 -0.47
C LEU A 32 -0.96 -46.44 0.24
N ALA A 33 -2.06 -46.98 -0.29
CA ALA A 33 -2.68 -48.19 0.25
C ALA A 33 -1.88 -49.48 -0.10
N GLU A 34 -1.05 -49.43 -1.15
CA GLU A 34 -0.33 -50.58 -1.69
C GLU A 34 1.19 -50.52 -1.43
N CYS A 35 1.73 -49.35 -1.07
CA CYS A 35 3.16 -49.11 -0.90
C CYS A 35 3.52 -48.59 0.51
N GLU A 36 4.09 -49.47 1.34
CA GLU A 36 4.44 -49.17 2.74
C GLU A 36 5.52 -48.09 2.87
N SER A 37 6.50 -48.03 1.95
CA SER A 37 7.56 -47.01 1.96
C SER A 37 7.01 -45.60 1.68
N CYS A 38 6.16 -45.44 0.67
CA CYS A 38 5.49 -44.17 0.41
C CYS A 38 4.54 -43.77 1.54
N ALA A 39 3.82 -44.73 2.15
CA ALA A 39 2.96 -44.44 3.30
C ALA A 39 3.74 -43.88 4.49
N ALA A 40 4.90 -44.46 4.80
CA ALA A 40 5.77 -43.98 5.86
C ALA A 40 6.35 -42.58 5.56
N GLU A 41 6.81 -42.34 4.34
CA GLU A 41 7.33 -41.03 3.89
C GLU A 41 6.24 -39.95 3.94
N ALA A 42 5.02 -40.29 3.50
CA ALA A 42 3.87 -39.39 3.52
C ALA A 42 3.44 -38.99 4.95
N GLU A 43 3.48 -39.93 5.90
CA GLU A 43 3.17 -39.65 7.31
C GLU A 43 4.25 -38.77 7.96
N GLN A 44 5.51 -39.00 7.65
CA GLN A 44 6.62 -38.15 8.13
C GLN A 44 6.51 -36.72 7.60
N LEU A 45 6.11 -36.55 6.33
CA LEU A 45 5.87 -35.24 5.75
C LEU A 45 4.68 -34.53 6.41
N ARG A 46 3.58 -35.24 6.68
CA ARG A 46 2.43 -34.69 7.42
C ARG A 46 2.79 -34.24 8.83
N GLU A 47 3.59 -35.03 9.54
CA GLU A 47 4.05 -34.64 10.86
C GLU A 47 4.95 -33.39 10.78
N THR A 48 5.78 -33.28 9.74
CA THR A 48 6.61 -32.08 9.49
C THR A 48 5.73 -30.85 9.23
N VAL A 49 4.70 -30.98 8.38
CA VAL A 49 3.72 -29.91 8.13
C VAL A 49 3.01 -29.52 9.42
N ARG A 50 2.58 -30.49 10.24
CA ARG A 50 1.93 -30.23 11.54
C ARG A 50 2.83 -29.48 12.52
N LEU A 51 4.13 -29.77 12.53
CA LEU A 51 5.10 -29.05 13.36
C LEU A 51 5.32 -27.61 12.86
N LEU A 52 5.31 -27.39 11.54
CA LEU A 52 5.40 -26.06 10.92
C LEU A 52 4.15 -25.21 11.17
N ASP A 53 2.96 -25.82 11.13
CA ASP A 53 1.67 -25.16 11.40
C ASP A 53 1.46 -24.82 12.89
N GLY A 54 2.31 -25.35 13.78
CA GLY A 54 2.28 -25.10 15.22
C GLY A 54 1.18 -25.87 15.97
N ALA A 55 1.26 -25.85 17.31
CA ALA A 55 0.30 -26.56 18.16
C ALA A 55 -1.13 -25.99 17.98
N PRO A 56 -2.17 -26.84 17.88
CA PRO A 56 -3.55 -26.37 17.82
C PRO A 56 -3.85 -25.48 19.03
N ARG A 57 -4.28 -24.24 18.80
CA ARG A 57 -4.74 -23.36 19.89
C ARG A 57 -5.85 -24.08 20.65
N PRO A 58 -5.85 -24.06 22.00
CA PRO A 58 -6.94 -24.62 22.76
C PRO A 58 -8.25 -23.95 22.34
N PRO A 59 -9.36 -24.71 22.20
CA PRO A 59 -10.61 -24.16 21.73
C PRO A 59 -11.09 -23.09 22.72
N LEU A 60 -11.36 -21.89 22.20
CA LEU A 60 -12.11 -20.89 22.93
C LEU A 60 -13.48 -21.50 23.26
N GLY A 61 -13.84 -21.49 24.53
CA GLY A 61 -14.98 -22.23 25.07
C GLY A 61 -16.29 -21.92 24.32
N ASN A 62 -17.02 -23.00 24.01
CA ASN A 62 -18.45 -23.07 23.70
C ASN A 62 -19.11 -21.81 23.11
N SER A 63 -19.09 -21.72 21.78
CA SER A 63 -20.24 -21.27 20.99
C SER A 63 -20.15 -21.87 19.60
N ALA A 64 -20.85 -22.99 19.41
CA ALA A 64 -21.07 -23.71 18.15
C ALA A 64 -19.82 -24.11 17.36
N ALA A 65 -19.76 -25.39 16.97
CA ALA A 65 -18.92 -25.86 15.87
C ALA A 65 -19.38 -25.17 14.57
N GLY A 66 -18.94 -23.93 14.37
CA GLY A 66 -19.17 -23.18 13.15
C GLY A 66 -18.13 -23.62 12.13
N ASN A 67 -18.60 -24.17 11.00
CA ASN A 67 -17.80 -24.29 9.79
C ASN A 67 -17.00 -22.97 9.61
N PRO A 68 -15.67 -22.98 9.40
CA PRO A 68 -14.92 -21.76 9.09
C PRO A 68 -15.54 -20.99 7.92
N ASP A 69 -16.14 -21.67 6.94
CA ASP A 69 -16.93 -21.02 5.87
C ASP A 69 -18.17 -20.30 6.40
N GLY A 70 -18.78 -20.82 7.46
CA GLY A 70 -19.95 -20.23 8.12
C GLY A 70 -19.58 -18.98 8.93
N VAL A 71 -18.43 -19.00 9.62
CA VAL A 71 -17.90 -17.81 10.31
C VAL A 71 -17.48 -16.75 9.29
N LEU A 72 -16.80 -17.15 8.22
CA LEU A 72 -16.43 -16.26 7.12
C LEU A 72 -17.67 -15.70 6.41
N ALA A 73 -18.69 -16.52 6.13
CA ALA A 73 -19.93 -16.08 5.51
C ALA A 73 -20.72 -15.13 6.44
N LEU A 74 -20.75 -15.39 7.74
CA LEU A 74 -21.34 -14.47 8.72
C LEU A 74 -20.56 -13.17 8.83
N ALA A 75 -19.22 -13.22 8.84
CA ALA A 75 -18.37 -12.03 8.84
C ALA A 75 -18.54 -11.21 7.55
N LEU A 76 -18.63 -11.86 6.38
CA LEU A 76 -18.90 -11.21 5.10
C LEU A 76 -20.29 -10.59 5.03
N ARG A 77 -21.31 -11.21 5.64
CA ARG A 77 -22.68 -10.66 5.72
C ARG A 77 -22.81 -9.55 6.75
N ALA A 78 -22.05 -9.60 7.83
CA ALA A 78 -21.99 -8.57 8.85
C ALA A 78 -21.09 -7.39 8.43
N ARG A 79 -20.19 -7.59 7.47
CA ARG A 79 -19.35 -6.55 6.90
C ARG A 79 -20.23 -5.50 6.23
N PRO A 80 -20.18 -4.22 6.65
CA PRO A 80 -20.82 -3.14 5.93
C PRO A 80 -20.38 -3.16 4.47
N ALA A 81 -21.33 -3.04 3.53
CA ALA A 81 -21.00 -2.98 2.11
C ALA A 81 -19.97 -1.87 1.89
N ALA A 82 -18.84 -2.21 1.26
CA ALA A 82 -17.83 -1.22 0.91
C ALA A 82 -18.50 -0.14 0.05
N PRO A 83 -18.24 1.16 0.30
CA PRO A 83 -18.77 2.23 -0.53
C PRO A 83 -18.43 1.94 -2.00
N ARG A 84 -19.44 1.98 -2.88
CA ARG A 84 -19.20 1.87 -4.33
C ARG A 84 -18.50 3.15 -4.79
N VAL A 85 -17.20 3.06 -4.94
CA VAL A 85 -16.35 4.11 -5.50
C VAL A 85 -15.92 3.75 -6.92
N ALA A 86 -15.56 4.75 -7.71
CA ALA A 86 -14.99 4.57 -9.03
C ALA A 86 -13.53 4.08 -8.94
N ALA A 87 -13.00 3.61 -10.07
CA ALA A 87 -11.68 2.98 -10.13
C ALA A 87 -10.54 3.87 -9.61
N HIS A 88 -10.60 5.18 -9.83
CA HIS A 88 -9.59 6.15 -9.36
C HIS A 88 -9.59 6.35 -7.84
N ALA A 89 -10.72 6.16 -7.18
CA ALA A 89 -10.86 6.30 -5.73
C ALA A 89 -10.73 4.97 -4.98
N ALA A 90 -10.71 3.83 -5.69
CA ALA A 90 -10.54 2.51 -5.10
C ALA A 90 -9.20 2.33 -4.34
N PRO A 91 -8.05 2.84 -4.82
CA PRO A 91 -6.80 2.81 -4.04
C PRO A 91 -6.93 3.51 -2.69
N TYR A 92 -7.56 4.70 -2.66
CA TYR A 92 -7.73 5.46 -1.42
C TYR A 92 -8.68 4.76 -0.45
N ALA A 93 -9.78 4.21 -0.95
CA ALA A 93 -10.69 3.41 -0.14
C ALA A 93 -9.98 2.20 0.50
N ALA A 94 -9.09 1.54 -0.25
CA ALA A 94 -8.30 0.42 0.24
C ALA A 94 -7.25 0.86 1.29
N ALA A 95 -6.51 1.95 1.03
CA ALA A 95 -5.53 2.50 1.96
C ALA A 95 -6.17 2.92 3.29
N VAL A 96 -7.33 3.62 3.24
CA VAL A 96 -8.11 3.97 4.43
C VAL A 96 -8.56 2.72 5.20
N ALA A 97 -9.00 1.68 4.50
CA ALA A 97 -9.37 0.42 5.14
C ALA A 97 -8.17 -0.28 5.80
N GLY A 98 -7.01 -0.23 5.15
CA GLY A 98 -5.73 -0.77 5.64
C GLY A 98 -5.28 -0.08 6.92
N LEU A 99 -5.20 1.26 6.91
CA LEU A 99 -4.83 2.03 8.10
C LEU A 99 -5.82 1.79 9.25
N ARG A 100 -7.14 1.78 8.96
CA ARG A 100 -8.15 1.45 10.00
C ARG A 100 -7.99 0.05 10.57
N ALA A 101 -7.48 -0.91 9.79
CA ALA A 101 -7.20 -2.24 10.30
C ALA A 101 -5.97 -2.19 11.23
N LEU A 102 -4.87 -1.59 10.77
CA LEU A 102 -3.65 -1.43 11.57
C LEU A 102 -3.90 -0.71 12.90
N LEU A 103 -4.65 0.40 12.88
CA LEU A 103 -4.94 1.18 14.09
C LEU A 103 -5.80 0.44 15.12
N ARG A 104 -6.52 -0.63 14.73
CA ARG A 104 -7.25 -1.49 15.69
C ARG A 104 -6.35 -2.48 16.41
N GLU A 105 -5.18 -2.76 15.88
CA GLU A 105 -4.17 -3.63 16.50
C GLU A 105 -3.34 -2.87 17.56
N LEU A 106 -3.53 -1.55 17.68
CA LEU A 106 -2.88 -0.72 18.67
C LEU A 106 -3.46 -0.97 20.07
N ASP A 107 -2.97 -2.04 20.70
CA ASP A 107 -3.31 -2.39 22.07
C ASP A 107 -2.16 -2.00 23.02
N GLY A 108 -2.43 -1.10 23.95
CA GLY A 108 -1.58 -0.87 25.12
C GLY A 108 -1.18 0.59 25.38
N PRO A 109 -0.87 0.94 26.64
CA PRO A 109 -0.42 2.28 27.00
C PRO A 109 0.93 2.58 26.34
N GLY A 110 1.02 3.68 25.59
CA GLY A 110 2.26 4.19 25.00
C GLY A 110 2.48 3.85 23.53
N THR A 111 1.69 2.95 22.91
CA THR A 111 1.82 2.61 21.48
C THR A 111 1.61 3.82 20.58
N TRP A 112 0.66 4.70 20.93
CA TRP A 112 0.38 5.95 20.23
C TRP A 112 1.54 6.95 20.22
N GLY A 113 2.42 6.90 21.22
CA GLY A 113 3.62 7.72 21.34
C GLY A 113 4.86 7.10 20.69
N THR A 114 4.72 5.98 19.97
CA THR A 114 5.83 5.35 19.25
C THR A 114 6.29 6.27 18.13
N PRO A 115 7.57 6.66 18.05
CA PRO A 115 8.09 7.45 16.94
C PRO A 115 7.94 6.69 15.61
N VAL A 116 7.47 7.38 14.57
CA VAL A 116 7.16 6.77 13.26
C VAL A 116 8.11 7.31 12.18
N VAL A 117 8.00 8.60 11.89
CA VAL A 117 8.78 9.29 10.85
C VAL A 117 8.92 10.75 11.24
N HIS A 118 10.00 11.40 10.83
CA HIS A 118 10.33 12.75 11.28
C HIS A 118 10.44 12.80 12.82
N ASP A 119 9.80 13.78 13.45
CA ASP A 119 9.57 13.90 14.88
C ASP A 119 8.14 13.48 15.28
N TRP A 120 7.41 12.79 14.40
CA TRP A 120 6.03 12.38 14.62
C TRP A 120 5.93 11.00 15.26
N ASP A 121 5.03 10.88 16.21
CA ASP A 121 4.55 9.60 16.71
C ASP A 121 3.35 9.08 15.89
N VAL A 122 2.78 7.95 16.29
CA VAL A 122 1.60 7.38 15.62
C VAL A 122 0.42 8.35 15.64
N HIS A 123 0.21 9.07 16.75
CA HIS A 123 -0.89 10.03 16.87
C HIS A 123 -0.70 11.22 15.93
N ALA A 124 0.50 11.80 15.90
CA ALA A 124 0.87 12.89 15.00
C ALA A 124 0.78 12.47 13.53
N THR A 125 1.17 11.24 13.18
CA THR A 125 1.03 10.71 11.81
C THR A 125 -0.45 10.65 11.38
N VAL A 126 -1.37 10.21 12.25
CA VAL A 126 -2.81 10.22 11.92
C VAL A 126 -3.36 11.65 11.82
N ALA A 127 -2.89 12.57 12.67
CA ALA A 127 -3.25 13.99 12.59
C ALA A 127 -2.76 14.62 11.28
N HIS A 128 -1.53 14.32 10.85
CA HIS A 128 -1.01 14.74 9.55
C HIS A 128 -1.93 14.30 8.40
N LEU A 129 -2.43 13.06 8.40
CA LEU A 129 -3.37 12.59 7.37
C LEU A 129 -4.68 13.41 7.33
N ILE A 130 -5.13 13.99 8.45
CA ILE A 130 -6.25 14.94 8.45
C ILE A 130 -5.87 16.21 7.71
N ALA A 131 -4.68 16.77 7.99
CA ALA A 131 -4.15 17.93 7.28
C ALA A 131 -4.01 17.64 5.77
N ALA A 132 -3.56 16.43 5.43
CA ALA A 132 -3.32 16.03 4.06
C ALA A 132 -4.59 15.88 3.22
N ASP A 133 -5.65 15.32 3.79
CA ASP A 133 -6.93 15.15 3.10
C ASP A 133 -7.73 16.47 2.99
N GLU A 134 -7.47 17.44 3.87
CA GLU A 134 -8.29 18.65 3.99
C GLU A 134 -8.32 19.55 2.73
N PRO A 135 -7.22 19.81 2.01
CA PRO A 135 -7.25 20.61 0.78
C PRO A 135 -8.23 20.05 -0.27
N LEU A 136 -8.24 18.72 -0.44
CA LEU A 136 -9.19 18.06 -1.34
C LEU A 136 -10.61 18.14 -0.78
N ALA A 137 -10.78 17.90 0.52
CA ALA A 137 -12.08 17.98 1.17
C ALA A 137 -12.74 19.36 1.01
N ARG A 138 -11.99 20.43 1.29
CA ARG A 138 -12.44 21.82 1.10
C ARG A 138 -12.77 22.11 -0.36
N ARG A 139 -11.94 21.64 -1.30
CA ARG A 139 -12.18 21.84 -2.73
C ARG A 139 -13.49 21.19 -3.20
N LEU A 140 -13.87 20.06 -2.61
CA LEU A 140 -15.11 19.34 -2.88
C LEU A 140 -16.30 19.83 -2.01
N GLY A 141 -16.14 20.95 -1.29
CA GLY A 141 -17.20 21.58 -0.52
C GLY A 141 -17.53 20.89 0.81
N LEU A 142 -16.62 20.04 1.32
CA LEU A 142 -16.76 19.43 2.63
C LEU A 142 -16.33 20.41 3.73
N ALA A 143 -17.01 20.37 4.86
CA ALA A 143 -16.67 21.18 6.03
C ALA A 143 -15.32 20.74 6.62
N ALA A 144 -14.49 21.72 6.99
CA ALA A 144 -13.25 21.48 7.73
C ALA A 144 -13.55 20.81 9.07
N ARG A 145 -12.70 19.88 9.49
CA ARG A 145 -12.82 19.17 10.78
C ARG A 145 -11.91 19.71 11.87
N VAL A 146 -10.96 20.54 11.47
CA VAL A 146 -9.90 21.12 12.29
C VAL A 146 -9.90 22.64 12.10
N PRO A 147 -9.44 23.42 13.10
CA PRO A 147 -9.37 24.88 13.00
C PRO A 147 -8.55 25.36 11.80
N GLU A 148 -8.84 26.55 11.30
CA GLU A 148 -8.05 27.18 10.23
C GLU A 148 -6.68 27.65 10.77
N SER A 149 -5.63 27.39 9.98
CA SER A 149 -4.29 27.92 10.20
C SER A 149 -4.19 29.38 9.79
N ARG A 150 -3.33 30.15 10.47
CA ARG A 150 -3.09 31.57 10.15
C ARG A 150 -1.90 31.74 9.21
N ILE A 151 -2.01 31.16 8.02
CA ILE A 151 -0.96 31.22 7.00
C ILE A 151 -1.03 32.58 6.29
N ALA A 152 0.09 33.28 6.21
CA ALA A 152 0.17 34.59 5.55
C ALA A 152 -0.17 34.49 4.04
N GLU A 153 -0.80 35.54 3.51
CA GLU A 153 -1.06 35.62 2.08
C GLU A 153 0.27 35.70 1.30
N GLY A 154 0.43 34.85 0.28
CA GLY A 154 1.64 34.77 -0.53
C GLY A 154 2.71 33.81 -0.01
N THR A 155 2.48 33.10 1.10
CA THR A 155 3.35 31.99 1.53
C THR A 155 3.43 30.92 0.44
N GLY A 156 4.64 30.41 0.18
CA GLY A 156 4.87 29.31 -0.75
C GLY A 156 4.06 28.09 -0.33
N TRP A 157 3.60 27.29 -1.30
CA TRP A 157 2.69 26.18 -0.99
C TRP A 157 3.34 25.12 -0.07
N GLU A 158 4.67 24.93 -0.16
CA GLU A 158 5.46 24.03 0.70
C GLU A 158 5.46 24.51 2.15
N ASP A 159 5.84 25.77 2.38
CA ASP A 159 5.82 26.38 3.72
C ASP A 159 4.40 26.39 4.32
N ALA A 160 3.39 26.70 3.49
CA ALA A 160 1.99 26.68 3.90
C ALA A 160 1.52 25.26 4.29
N TRP A 161 2.01 24.24 3.59
CA TRP A 161 1.75 22.84 3.92
C TRP A 161 2.41 22.44 5.24
N THR A 162 3.69 22.77 5.44
CA THR A 162 4.40 22.50 6.69
C THR A 162 3.73 23.18 7.88
N GLU A 163 3.37 24.46 7.75
CA GLU A 163 2.63 25.19 8.81
C GLU A 163 1.26 24.55 9.07
N ARG A 164 0.54 24.16 8.01
CA ARG A 164 -0.77 23.52 8.16
C ARG A 164 -0.67 22.19 8.89
N THR A 165 0.28 21.35 8.52
CA THR A 165 0.52 20.05 9.16
C THR A 165 0.86 20.23 10.64
N ALA A 166 1.76 21.17 10.98
CA ALA A 166 2.13 21.45 12.36
C ALA A 166 0.94 21.92 13.20
N ASP A 167 0.10 22.81 12.67
CA ASP A 167 -1.10 23.31 13.37
C ASP A 167 -2.12 22.21 13.64
N VAL A 168 -2.35 21.30 12.67
CA VAL A 168 -3.27 20.18 12.84
C VAL A 168 -2.73 19.18 13.84
N ILE A 169 -1.43 18.85 13.78
CA ILE A 169 -0.79 17.99 14.79
C ILE A 169 -0.93 18.60 16.18
N ALA A 170 -0.61 19.89 16.35
CA ALA A 170 -0.73 20.57 17.64
C ALA A 170 -2.18 20.60 18.16
N TYR A 171 -3.15 20.77 17.27
CA TYR A 171 -4.57 20.71 17.62
C TYR A 171 -4.99 19.31 18.10
N GLU A 172 -4.61 18.27 17.35
CA GLU A 172 -4.99 16.88 17.64
C GLU A 172 -4.24 16.29 18.85
N GLN A 173 -3.02 16.75 19.16
CA GLN A 173 -2.31 16.40 20.40
C GLN A 173 -3.07 16.81 21.68
N GLY A 174 -3.97 17.79 21.59
CA GLY A 174 -4.87 18.17 22.69
C GLY A 174 -6.08 17.24 22.86
N ARG A 175 -6.25 16.24 21.99
CA ARG A 175 -7.39 15.31 21.92
C ARG A 175 -6.92 13.89 22.20
N THR A 176 -7.86 12.97 22.44
CA THR A 176 -7.47 11.55 22.56
C THR A 176 -7.19 10.94 21.18
N PRO A 177 -6.31 9.93 21.07
CA PRO A 177 -6.09 9.25 19.80
C PRO A 177 -7.38 8.72 19.16
N GLU A 178 -8.33 8.23 19.96
CA GLU A 178 -9.63 7.75 19.48
C GLU A 178 -10.45 8.88 18.82
N GLU A 179 -10.40 10.10 19.38
CA GLU A 179 -11.05 11.26 18.79
C GLU A 179 -10.42 11.67 17.47
N THR A 180 -9.09 11.64 17.38
CA THR A 180 -8.35 11.92 16.14
C THR A 180 -8.63 10.87 15.07
N VAL A 181 -8.62 9.58 15.43
CA VAL A 181 -9.00 8.49 14.51
C VAL A 181 -10.43 8.64 14.03
N ALA A 182 -11.36 9.04 14.90
CA ALA A 182 -12.75 9.30 14.52
C ALA A 182 -12.86 10.48 13.55
N ALA A 183 -12.12 11.57 13.79
CA ALA A 183 -12.09 12.73 12.90
C ALA A 183 -11.52 12.39 11.52
N TRP A 184 -10.37 11.72 11.47
CA TRP A 184 -9.76 11.22 10.24
C TRP A 184 -10.68 10.27 9.49
N THR A 185 -11.23 9.24 10.17
CA THR A 185 -12.15 8.27 9.56
C THR A 185 -13.39 8.96 8.97
N ALA A 186 -13.93 9.96 9.67
CA ALA A 186 -15.08 10.73 9.20
C ALA A 186 -14.72 11.60 7.98
N GLN A 187 -13.51 12.15 7.90
CA GLN A 187 -13.05 12.93 6.74
C GLN A 187 -12.88 12.02 5.51
N ALA A 188 -12.14 10.93 5.67
CA ALA A 188 -11.93 9.95 4.61
C ALA A 188 -13.26 9.37 4.11
N GLY A 189 -14.18 9.04 5.02
CA GLY A 189 -15.52 8.58 4.68
C GLY A 189 -16.35 9.62 3.91
N ALA A 190 -16.23 10.90 4.26
CA ALA A 190 -16.91 11.99 3.55
C ALA A 190 -16.32 12.20 2.15
N LEU A 191 -14.99 12.16 2.00
CA LEU A 191 -14.31 12.21 0.70
C LEU A 191 -14.74 11.05 -0.20
N LEU A 192 -14.78 9.82 0.31
CA LEU A 192 -15.24 8.64 -0.44
C LEU A 192 -16.75 8.66 -0.74
N ALA A 193 -17.51 9.53 -0.09
CA ALA A 193 -18.94 9.71 -0.32
C ALA A 193 -19.28 10.80 -1.35
N THR A 194 -18.29 11.58 -1.81
CA THR A 194 -18.51 12.63 -2.83
C THR A 194 -18.93 12.03 -4.16
N LEU A 195 -19.51 12.85 -5.04
CA LEU A 195 -19.87 12.41 -6.39
C LEU A 195 -18.61 12.10 -7.20
N GLU A 196 -17.56 12.89 -7.01
CA GLU A 196 -16.26 12.75 -7.65
C GLU A 196 -15.56 11.44 -7.27
N ALA A 197 -15.74 10.93 -6.04
CA ALA A 197 -15.23 9.59 -5.68
C ALA A 197 -15.96 8.45 -6.40
N ARG A 198 -17.15 8.70 -6.96
CA ARG A 198 -18.05 7.67 -7.52
C ARG A 198 -18.21 7.76 -9.02
N ASP A 199 -17.79 8.88 -9.62
CA ASP A 199 -18.00 9.19 -11.03
C ASP A 199 -16.71 9.78 -11.64
N PRO A 200 -16.05 9.06 -12.56
CA PRO A 200 -14.81 9.53 -13.18
C PRO A 200 -15.01 10.79 -14.03
N GLU A 201 -16.18 11.02 -14.62
CA GLU A 201 -16.43 12.20 -15.46
C GLU A 201 -16.44 13.48 -14.61
N ARG A 202 -17.05 13.41 -13.42
CA ARG A 202 -17.03 14.51 -12.46
C ARG A 202 -15.65 14.78 -11.88
N ALA A 203 -14.86 13.71 -11.70
CA ALA A 203 -13.50 13.80 -11.19
C ALA A 203 -12.46 14.24 -12.25
N ALA A 204 -12.85 14.39 -13.52
CA ALA A 204 -11.94 14.76 -14.61
C ALA A 204 -11.47 16.22 -14.56
N HIS A 205 -12.16 17.10 -13.82
CA HIS A 205 -11.79 18.50 -13.69
C HIS A 205 -10.44 18.65 -12.95
N ALA A 206 -9.52 19.45 -13.52
CA ALA A 206 -8.23 19.74 -12.91
C ALA A 206 -8.29 20.84 -11.84
N THR A 207 -7.71 20.57 -10.67
CA THR A 207 -7.53 21.51 -9.56
C THR A 207 -6.08 21.51 -9.09
N THR A 208 -5.59 22.66 -8.66
CA THR A 208 -4.25 22.78 -8.07
C THR A 208 -4.35 22.54 -6.57
N LEU A 209 -3.64 21.53 -6.08
CA LEU A 209 -3.44 21.28 -4.64
C LEU A 209 -1.94 21.01 -4.46
N MET A 210 -1.35 21.57 -3.39
CA MET A 210 0.07 21.36 -3.06
C MET A 210 1.01 21.56 -4.25
N GLY A 211 0.89 22.72 -4.91
CA GLY A 211 1.74 23.10 -6.05
C GLY A 211 1.44 22.39 -7.38
N VAL A 212 0.73 21.26 -7.38
CA VAL A 212 0.51 20.45 -8.58
C VAL A 212 -0.93 20.54 -9.07
N ARG A 213 -1.10 20.82 -10.37
CA ARG A 213 -2.39 20.86 -11.05
C ARG A 213 -2.73 19.50 -11.66
N LEU A 214 -3.64 18.78 -11.01
CA LEU A 214 -4.08 17.44 -11.42
C LEU A 214 -5.62 17.35 -11.47
N PRO A 215 -6.20 16.46 -12.29
CA PRO A 215 -7.59 16.03 -12.15
C PRO A 215 -7.92 15.65 -10.70
N VAL A 216 -9.14 15.92 -10.24
CA VAL A 216 -9.62 15.45 -8.94
C VAL A 216 -9.46 13.93 -8.80
N ALA A 217 -9.62 13.18 -9.90
CA ALA A 217 -9.40 11.74 -9.94
C ALA A 217 -7.99 11.35 -9.47
N ASP A 218 -6.97 12.08 -9.93
CA ASP A 218 -5.58 11.83 -9.56
C ASP A 218 -5.29 12.27 -8.13
N HIS A 219 -5.95 13.31 -7.62
CA HIS A 219 -5.81 13.70 -6.21
C HIS A 219 -6.29 12.60 -5.25
N PHE A 220 -7.29 11.80 -5.61
CA PHE A 220 -7.64 10.60 -4.83
C PHE A 220 -6.50 9.56 -4.83
N VAL A 221 -5.80 9.40 -5.95
CA VAL A 221 -4.64 8.51 -6.06
C VAL A 221 -3.47 9.04 -5.21
N VAL A 222 -3.25 10.36 -5.15
CA VAL A 222 -2.28 10.96 -4.22
C VAL A 222 -2.66 10.66 -2.78
N ARG A 223 -3.92 10.84 -2.37
CA ARG A 223 -4.36 10.50 -1.00
C ARG A 223 -4.21 9.02 -0.67
N ALA A 224 -4.37 8.14 -1.66
CA ALA A 224 -4.08 6.72 -1.51
C ALA A 224 -2.60 6.45 -1.24
N PHE A 225 -1.71 7.15 -1.97
CA PHE A 225 -0.27 7.09 -1.77
C PHE A 225 0.11 7.50 -0.34
N GLU A 226 -0.32 8.70 0.10
CA GLU A 226 -0.03 9.22 1.44
C GLU A 226 -0.52 8.26 2.54
N ALA A 227 -1.78 7.83 2.44
CA ALA A 227 -2.37 6.96 3.44
C ALA A 227 -1.65 5.60 3.52
N TRP A 228 -1.22 5.04 2.40
CA TRP A 228 -0.49 3.77 2.40
C TRP A 228 0.94 3.93 2.91
N ILE A 229 1.70 4.94 2.46
CA ILE A 229 3.07 5.18 2.95
C ILE A 229 3.08 5.34 4.47
N HIS A 230 2.16 6.15 5.02
CA HIS A 230 2.06 6.32 6.46
C HIS A 230 1.50 5.10 7.20
N THR A 231 0.71 4.26 6.54
CA THR A 231 0.37 2.95 7.10
C THR A 231 1.61 2.07 7.22
N ASP A 232 2.45 2.04 6.18
CA ASP A 232 3.71 1.30 6.18
C ASP A 232 4.68 1.84 7.24
N ASP A 233 4.81 3.16 7.38
CA ASP A 233 5.66 3.77 8.42
C ASP A 233 5.23 3.33 9.83
N ILE A 234 3.92 3.42 10.12
CA ILE A 234 3.37 2.99 11.43
C ILE A 234 3.61 1.49 11.61
N GLY A 235 3.41 0.68 10.57
CA GLY A 235 3.70 -0.75 10.59
C GLY A 235 5.14 -1.04 10.98
N ARG A 236 6.11 -0.43 10.27
CA ARG A 236 7.55 -0.58 10.55
C ARG A 236 7.91 -0.15 11.97
N ALA A 237 7.40 1.00 12.43
CA ALA A 237 7.64 1.52 13.78
C ALA A 237 7.17 0.55 14.88
N LEU A 238 6.11 -0.22 14.61
CA LEU A 238 5.53 -1.20 15.54
C LEU A 238 6.06 -2.63 15.31
N GLY A 239 6.92 -2.86 14.32
CA GLY A 239 7.38 -4.19 13.94
C GLY A 239 6.29 -5.06 13.30
N LEU A 240 5.26 -4.44 12.71
CA LEU A 240 4.17 -5.08 12.01
C LEU A 240 4.38 -5.02 10.49
N THR A 241 4.21 -6.15 9.82
CA THR A 241 4.28 -6.20 8.35
C THR A 241 2.99 -5.65 7.76
N VAL A 242 3.11 -4.56 7.00
CA VAL A 242 2.02 -4.01 6.18
C VAL A 242 2.16 -4.53 4.76
N PRO A 243 1.16 -5.22 4.20
CA PRO A 243 1.24 -5.68 2.81
C PRO A 243 1.22 -4.49 1.85
N PRO A 244 1.89 -4.61 0.68
CA PRO A 244 1.78 -3.59 -0.36
C PRO A 244 0.33 -3.46 -0.88
N PRO A 245 0.00 -2.36 -1.57
CA PRO A 245 -1.31 -2.21 -2.20
C PRO A 245 -1.51 -3.31 -3.24
N LEU A 246 -2.77 -3.72 -3.44
CA LEU A 246 -3.11 -4.67 -4.52
C LEU A 246 -2.54 -4.19 -5.86
N ASP A 247 -2.05 -5.11 -6.70
CA ASP A 247 -1.35 -4.76 -7.94
C ASP A 247 -2.09 -3.74 -8.82
N PRO A 248 -3.43 -3.81 -9.02
CA PRO A 248 -4.15 -2.80 -9.80
C PRO A 248 -4.11 -1.40 -9.17
N HIS A 249 -4.04 -1.31 -7.84
CA HIS A 249 -3.89 -0.04 -7.13
C HIS A 249 -2.45 0.44 -7.18
N LEU A 250 -1.48 -0.44 -6.91
CA LEU A 250 -0.05 -0.11 -6.98
C LEU A 250 0.33 0.41 -8.36
N ARG A 251 -0.16 -0.21 -9.45
CA ARG A 251 0.03 0.30 -10.82
C ARG A 251 -0.52 1.71 -11.04
N GLN A 252 -1.63 2.08 -10.38
CA GLN A 252 -2.15 3.45 -10.47
C GLN A 252 -1.23 4.43 -9.74
N LEU A 253 -0.75 4.06 -8.55
CA LEU A 253 0.21 4.87 -7.78
C LEU A 253 1.48 5.11 -8.59
N VAL A 254 2.08 4.03 -9.12
CA VAL A 254 3.30 4.09 -9.95
C VAL A 254 3.10 4.96 -11.18
N ARG A 255 2.03 4.75 -11.95
CA ARG A 255 1.77 5.56 -13.17
C ARG A 255 1.64 7.04 -12.87
N LEU A 256 0.98 7.40 -11.76
CA LEU A 256 0.87 8.79 -11.34
C LEU A 256 2.23 9.35 -10.91
N ALA A 257 2.98 8.62 -10.07
CA ALA A 257 4.29 9.03 -9.58
C ALA A 257 5.29 9.23 -10.73
N VAL A 258 5.35 8.31 -11.71
CA VAL A 258 6.20 8.48 -12.90
C VAL A 258 5.82 9.71 -13.72
N ARG A 259 4.52 9.98 -13.88
CA ARG A 259 4.05 11.18 -14.59
C ARG A 259 4.46 12.47 -13.86
N ILE A 260 4.34 12.50 -12.54
CA ILE A 260 4.78 13.66 -11.73
C ILE A 260 6.30 13.81 -11.80
N LEU A 261 7.05 12.71 -11.72
CA LEU A 261 8.50 12.70 -11.87
C LEU A 261 8.95 13.25 -13.23
N GLY A 262 8.32 12.82 -14.33
CA GLY A 262 8.60 13.36 -15.65
C GLY A 262 8.34 14.87 -15.76
N LEU A 263 7.26 15.37 -15.15
CA LEU A 263 6.98 16.80 -15.08
C LEU A 263 8.05 17.56 -14.26
N ALA A 264 8.55 16.96 -13.18
CA ALA A 264 9.53 17.56 -12.28
C ALA A 264 10.95 17.57 -12.87
N LEU A 265 11.32 16.54 -13.66
CA LEU A 265 12.57 16.49 -14.43
C LEU A 265 12.55 17.52 -15.58
N GLY A 266 11.42 17.63 -16.27
CA GLY A 266 11.26 18.49 -17.43
C GLY A 266 11.87 17.92 -18.72
N PRO A 267 11.60 18.57 -19.87
CA PRO A 267 11.91 18.01 -21.19
C PRO A 267 13.39 18.16 -21.59
N THR A 268 14.22 18.80 -20.76
CA THR A 268 15.64 19.05 -21.06
C THR A 268 16.58 18.16 -20.26
N ALA A 269 16.05 17.32 -19.36
CA ALA A 269 16.87 16.38 -18.60
C ALA A 269 17.44 15.29 -19.53
N PRO A 270 18.66 14.78 -19.28
CA PRO A 270 19.20 13.65 -20.01
C PRO A 270 18.23 12.46 -20.02
N PRO A 271 17.94 11.86 -21.19
CA PRO A 271 16.92 10.83 -21.26
C PRO A 271 17.32 9.53 -20.59
N VAL A 272 16.43 9.00 -19.74
CA VAL A 272 16.59 7.72 -19.05
C VAL A 272 15.42 6.80 -19.39
N LEU A 273 15.71 5.58 -19.85
CA LEU A 273 14.72 4.53 -19.96
C LEU A 273 14.41 3.98 -18.57
N PHE A 274 13.26 4.35 -18.05
CA PHE A 274 12.80 3.98 -16.72
C PHE A 274 11.82 2.81 -16.79
N THR A 275 12.14 1.72 -16.09
CA THR A 275 11.31 0.52 -15.99
C THR A 275 10.91 0.28 -14.55
N VAL A 276 9.62 0.03 -14.33
CA VAL A 276 9.13 -0.49 -13.05
C VAL A 276 8.67 -1.93 -13.26
N THR A 277 9.27 -2.86 -12.54
CA THR A 277 9.07 -4.30 -12.75
C THR A 277 7.67 -4.77 -12.34
N GLY A 278 7.23 -5.93 -12.85
CA GLY A 278 6.04 -6.63 -12.33
C GLY A 278 4.70 -6.13 -12.86
N ALA A 279 4.69 -5.22 -13.83
CA ALA A 279 3.49 -4.82 -14.54
C ALA A 279 3.50 -5.45 -15.94
N GLU A 280 3.02 -6.68 -16.15
CA GLU A 280 3.09 -7.29 -17.49
C GLU A 280 2.19 -6.60 -18.54
N PRO A 281 2.72 -6.37 -19.78
CA PRO A 281 4.15 -6.35 -20.11
C PRO A 281 4.82 -5.14 -19.46
N ASP A 282 6.05 -5.33 -18.94
CA ASP A 282 6.79 -4.35 -18.13
C ASP A 282 6.55 -2.94 -18.66
N THR A 283 6.00 -2.07 -17.81
CA THR A 283 5.71 -0.71 -18.24
C THR A 283 7.00 0.09 -18.23
N GLN A 284 7.37 0.61 -19.40
CA GLN A 284 8.56 1.43 -19.60
C GLN A 284 8.17 2.85 -19.95
N TRP A 285 8.99 3.80 -19.51
CA TRP A 285 8.86 5.21 -19.81
C TRP A 285 10.22 5.77 -20.21
N ILE A 286 10.22 6.76 -21.10
CA ILE A 286 11.38 7.62 -21.30
C ILE A 286 11.14 8.86 -20.46
N LEU A 287 12.01 9.09 -19.48
CA LEU A 287 12.04 10.32 -18.68
C LEU A 287 13.08 11.27 -19.29
N GLY A 288 12.82 12.57 -19.29
CA GLY A 288 13.71 13.57 -19.87
C GLY A 288 13.41 13.91 -21.34
N SER A 289 14.44 14.29 -22.09
CA SER A 289 14.32 14.74 -23.49
C SER A 289 13.93 13.61 -24.43
N GLU A 290 12.86 13.81 -25.21
CA GLU A 290 12.48 12.86 -26.29
C GLU A 290 13.31 13.04 -27.57
N ASP A 291 14.08 14.14 -27.68
CA ASP A 291 14.85 14.50 -28.86
C ASP A 291 16.29 13.94 -28.84
N GLU A 292 16.72 13.38 -27.71
CA GLU A 292 18.06 12.85 -27.48
C GLU A 292 18.06 11.31 -27.35
N PRO A 293 19.16 10.63 -27.70
CA PRO A 293 19.29 9.19 -27.47
C PRO A 293 19.33 8.90 -25.96
N VAL A 294 18.64 7.84 -25.53
CA VAL A 294 18.66 7.34 -24.15
C VAL A 294 20.11 7.19 -23.66
N GLN A 295 20.42 7.82 -22.53
CA GLN A 295 21.77 7.86 -21.95
C GLN A 295 21.96 6.83 -20.82
N ALA A 296 20.86 6.38 -20.20
CA ALA A 296 20.88 5.35 -19.17
C ALA A 296 19.57 4.55 -19.11
N GLU A 297 19.64 3.36 -18.52
CA GLU A 297 18.51 2.51 -18.17
C GLU A 297 18.45 2.38 -16.65
N LEU A 298 17.27 2.54 -16.08
CA LEU A 298 17.01 2.43 -14.64
C LEU A 298 15.80 1.53 -14.41
N VAL A 299 15.97 0.54 -13.53
CA VAL A 299 14.96 -0.46 -13.19
C VAL A 299 14.74 -0.46 -11.68
N LEU A 300 13.48 -0.30 -11.26
CA LEU A 300 13.06 -0.35 -9.85
C LEU A 300 11.90 -1.33 -9.65
N ASP A 301 11.81 -1.91 -8.46
CA ASP A 301 10.58 -2.55 -7.98
C ASP A 301 9.51 -1.48 -7.73
N PRO A 302 8.22 -1.74 -8.01
CA PRO A 302 7.14 -0.76 -7.82
C PRO A 302 6.99 -0.28 -6.37
N VAL A 303 7.20 -1.14 -5.37
CA VAL A 303 7.15 -0.76 -3.96
C VAL A 303 8.36 0.08 -3.61
N ASP A 304 9.57 -0.35 -4.01
CA ASP A 304 10.80 0.42 -3.75
C ASP A 304 10.77 1.80 -4.41
N PHE A 305 10.22 1.91 -5.62
CA PHE A 305 10.01 3.20 -6.29
C PHE A 305 9.04 4.09 -5.51
N CYS A 306 7.91 3.56 -5.04
CA CYS A 306 7.00 4.35 -4.22
C CYS A 306 7.62 4.74 -2.87
N LEU A 307 8.41 3.87 -2.24
CA LEU A 307 9.13 4.21 -1.01
C LEU A 307 10.18 5.30 -1.26
N LEU A 308 10.89 5.29 -2.39
CA LEU A 308 11.79 6.36 -2.79
C LEU A 308 11.05 7.68 -2.99
N VAL A 309 9.95 7.68 -3.74
CA VAL A 309 9.11 8.88 -3.96
C VAL A 309 8.53 9.38 -2.64
N GLY A 310 8.21 8.47 -1.73
CA GLY A 310 7.82 8.80 -0.37
C GLY A 310 8.99 9.20 0.52
N GLY A 311 10.24 9.23 0.07
CA GLY A 311 11.39 9.62 0.91
C GLY A 311 11.77 8.62 2.00
N ARG A 312 11.40 7.34 1.84
CA ARG A 312 11.75 6.22 2.75
C ARG A 312 12.99 5.45 2.29
N TYR A 313 13.60 5.86 1.17
CA TYR A 313 14.94 5.48 0.73
C TYR A 313 15.76 6.74 0.42
N ALA A 314 17.05 6.72 0.76
CA ALA A 314 17.99 7.65 0.15
C ALA A 314 18.19 7.27 -1.34
N PRO A 315 18.40 8.25 -2.24
CA PRO A 315 18.60 8.00 -3.67
C PRO A 315 19.69 6.97 -3.99
N ASP A 316 20.75 6.89 -3.20
CA ASP A 316 21.87 5.95 -3.37
C ASP A 316 21.65 4.58 -2.71
N GLU A 317 20.62 4.44 -1.87
CA GLU A 317 20.33 3.20 -1.12
C GLU A 317 19.18 2.37 -1.72
N VAL A 318 18.35 2.97 -2.58
CA VAL A 318 17.20 2.27 -3.17
C VAL A 318 17.66 1.06 -4.03
N PRO A 319 17.10 -0.15 -3.80
CA PRO A 319 17.39 -1.31 -4.63
C PRO A 319 17.05 -1.06 -6.10
N ARG A 320 18.03 -1.23 -6.99
CA ARG A 320 17.89 -0.90 -8.42
C ARG A 320 18.75 -1.74 -9.34
N GLY A 321 18.28 -1.91 -10.57
CA GLY A 321 19.12 -2.24 -11.73
C GLY A 321 19.42 -0.97 -12.50
N ALA A 322 20.68 -0.72 -12.86
CA ALA A 322 21.05 0.48 -13.61
C ALA A 322 22.22 0.23 -14.56
N VAL A 323 22.16 0.84 -15.75
CA VAL A 323 23.21 0.77 -16.78
C VAL A 323 23.29 2.10 -17.53
N GLY A 324 24.48 2.60 -17.81
CA GLY A 324 24.69 3.82 -18.60
C GLY A 324 25.25 4.98 -17.77
N ASP A 325 24.80 6.20 -18.06
CA ASP A 325 25.28 7.42 -17.39
C ASP A 325 24.80 7.51 -15.92
N ASP A 326 25.74 7.39 -14.99
CA ASP A 326 25.49 7.49 -13.55
C ASP A 326 24.93 8.86 -13.12
N ALA A 327 25.30 9.95 -13.80
CA ALA A 327 24.80 11.29 -13.46
C ALA A 327 23.33 11.44 -13.84
N ALA A 328 22.93 10.90 -15.01
CA ALA A 328 21.53 10.87 -15.44
C ALA A 328 20.68 10.00 -14.49
N ILE A 329 21.22 8.87 -14.05
CA ILE A 329 20.56 8.00 -13.05
C ILE A 329 20.39 8.73 -11.72
N SER A 330 21.44 9.40 -11.22
CA SER A 330 21.38 10.15 -9.95
C SER A 330 20.33 11.25 -10.01
N ASP A 331 20.26 12.00 -11.11
CA ASP A 331 19.28 13.09 -11.28
C ASP A 331 17.83 12.55 -11.22
N VAL A 332 17.54 11.41 -11.85
CA VAL A 332 16.21 10.77 -11.76
C VAL A 332 15.87 10.37 -10.32
N LEU A 333 16.80 9.77 -9.59
CA LEU A 333 16.58 9.27 -8.23
C LEU A 333 16.48 10.40 -7.21
N GLU A 334 17.34 11.42 -7.32
CA GLU A 334 17.29 12.63 -6.51
C GLU A 334 15.98 13.40 -6.76
N ARG A 335 15.58 13.52 -8.03
CA ARG A 335 14.31 14.16 -8.37
C ARG A 335 13.13 13.38 -7.80
N ALA A 336 13.14 12.04 -7.91
CA ALA A 336 12.10 11.21 -7.32
C ALA A 336 12.01 11.40 -5.79
N ALA A 337 13.14 11.38 -5.08
CA ALA A 337 13.16 11.61 -3.64
C ALA A 337 12.71 13.03 -3.24
N SER A 338 12.95 14.04 -4.09
CA SER A 338 12.48 15.41 -3.85
C SER A 338 10.95 15.57 -3.93
N LEU A 339 10.23 14.57 -4.45
CA LEU A 339 8.76 14.54 -4.46
C LEU A 339 8.18 14.06 -3.13
N ALA A 340 9.02 13.71 -2.16
CA ALA A 340 8.61 13.39 -0.80
C ALA A 340 8.12 14.66 -0.11
N TRP A 341 6.86 14.99 -0.34
CA TRP A 341 6.18 16.06 0.38
C TRP A 341 5.72 15.47 1.72
N LEU A 342 6.32 15.95 2.80
CA LEU A 342 6.18 15.47 4.18
C LEU A 342 4.75 15.15 4.59
#